data_AF-A0A1B0BEW2-F1
#
_entry.id   AF-A0A1B0BEW2-F1
#
_cell.length_a   1.000
_cell.length_b   1.000
_cell.length_c   1.000
_cell.angle_alpha   90.00
_cell.angle_beta   90.00
_cell.angle_gamma   90.00
#
_symmetry.space_group_name_H-M   'P 1'
#
loop_
_entity.id
_entity.type
_entity.pdbx_description
1 polymer ?
#
loop_
_entity_poly.entity_id
_entity_poly.type
_entity_poly.pdbx_seq_one_letter_code
_entity_poly.pdbx_strand_id
1 'polypeptide(L)'
;MISKKDQLLNQPWQQQRYMKHKNKVNAAVALIDHSPPPQYQHVKDKLKKFQAERERISLINAENVRLLQKLTEIMQAKRMPDLWTEPRPK
;
A
#
# COMPACT_ATOMS: atom_id res chain seq x y z
N MET A 1 -29.82 62.95 -1.42
CA MET A 1 -30.54 62.16 -2.45
C MET A 1 -29.62 62.03 -3.65
N ILE A 2 -29.46 60.83 -4.21
CA ILE A 2 -28.68 60.64 -5.43
C ILE A 2 -29.39 61.40 -6.57
N SER A 3 -28.62 62.16 -7.36
CA SER A 3 -29.16 62.90 -8.49
C SER A 3 -29.74 61.93 -9.52
N LYS A 4 -30.87 62.27 -10.16
CA LYS A 4 -31.45 61.47 -11.26
C LYS A 4 -30.42 61.15 -12.36
N LYS A 5 -29.49 62.08 -12.61
CA LYS A 5 -28.37 61.86 -13.54
C LYS A 5 -27.44 60.75 -13.05
N ASP A 6 -27.02 60.77 -11.80
CA ASP A 6 -26.16 59.72 -11.23
C ASP A 6 -26.84 58.36 -11.19
N GLN A 7 -28.14 58.34 -10.93
CA GLN A 7 -28.93 57.11 -10.90
C GLN A 7 -29.04 56.45 -12.28
N LEU A 8 -29.16 57.25 -13.34
CA LEU A 8 -29.28 56.76 -14.71
C LEU A 8 -27.93 56.50 -15.39
N LEU A 9 -26.94 57.36 -15.16
CA LEU A 9 -25.65 57.28 -15.83
C LEU A 9 -24.64 56.45 -15.06
N ASN A 10 -24.54 56.58 -13.73
CA ASN A 10 -23.43 56.00 -12.97
C ASN A 10 -23.81 54.68 -12.29
N GLN A 11 -25.02 54.59 -11.75
CA GLN A 11 -25.47 53.42 -11.00
C GLN A 11 -25.47 52.11 -11.82
N PRO A 12 -25.92 52.08 -13.09
CA PRO A 12 -25.96 50.83 -13.87
C PRO A 12 -24.55 50.26 -14.10
N TRP A 13 -23.57 51.11 -14.40
CA TRP A 13 -22.18 50.69 -14.60
C TRP A 13 -21.53 50.22 -13.31
N GLN A 14 -21.81 50.88 -12.18
CA GLN A 14 -21.35 50.43 -10.87
C GLN A 14 -21.94 49.07 -10.53
N GLN A 15 -23.23 48.87 -10.77
CA GLN A 15 -23.91 47.61 -10.51
C GLN A 15 -23.40 46.50 -11.42
N GLN A 16 -23.12 46.79 -12.69
CA GLN A 16 -22.52 45.81 -13.61
C GLN A 16 -21.08 45.45 -13.20
N ARG A 17 -20.25 46.42 -12.77
CA ARG A 17 -18.90 46.15 -12.23
C ARG A 17 -18.98 45.29 -10.97
N TYR A 18 -19.91 45.59 -10.08
CA TYR A 18 -20.13 44.81 -8.86
C TYR A 18 -20.52 43.36 -9.20
N MET A 19 -21.48 43.15 -10.10
CA MET A 19 -21.89 41.80 -10.52
C MET A 19 -20.74 41.04 -11.19
N LYS A 20 -19.97 41.68 -12.07
CA LYS A 20 -18.78 41.07 -12.68
C LYS A 20 -17.72 40.67 -11.64
N HIS A 21 -17.46 41.55 -10.66
CA HIS A 21 -16.53 41.24 -9.58
C HIS A 21 -17.04 40.06 -8.73
N LYS A 22 -18.31 40.10 -8.31
CA LYS A 22 -18.94 39.02 -7.54
C LYS A 22 -18.86 37.68 -8.27
N ASN A 23 -19.10 37.66 -9.58
CA ASN A 23 -18.97 36.46 -10.39
C ASN A 23 -17.54 35.94 -10.43
N LYS A 24 -16.53 36.82 -10.55
CA LYS A 24 -15.11 36.42 -10.49
C LYS A 24 -14.72 35.86 -9.13
N VAL A 25 -15.21 36.46 -8.05
CA VAL A 25 -14.97 35.96 -6.68
C VAL A 25 -15.61 34.59 -6.48
N ASN A 26 -16.87 34.43 -6.91
CA ASN A 26 -17.57 33.16 -6.81
C ASN A 26 -16.95 32.04 -7.66
N ALA A 27 -16.40 32.39 -8.83
CA ALA A 27 -15.72 31.45 -9.71
C ALA A 27 -14.23 31.27 -9.38
N ALA A 28 -13.73 31.92 -8.33
CA ALA A 28 -12.32 31.79 -7.95
C ALA A 28 -12.06 30.37 -7.42
N VAL A 29 -11.07 29.69 -7.99
CA VAL A 29 -10.58 28.39 -7.55
C VAL A 29 -9.17 28.58 -6.97
N ALA A 30 -8.71 27.63 -6.16
CA ALA A 30 -7.33 27.62 -5.68
C ALA A 30 -6.35 27.72 -6.86
N LEU A 31 -5.37 28.64 -6.76
CA LEU A 31 -4.34 28.85 -7.77
C LEU A 31 -3.41 27.63 -7.91
N ILE A 32 -3.27 26.87 -6.83
CA ILE A 32 -2.41 25.70 -6.74
C ILE A 32 -3.28 24.51 -6.36
N ASP A 33 -3.14 23.44 -7.11
CA ASP A 33 -3.73 22.16 -6.76
C ASP A 33 -3.07 21.61 -5.50
N HIS A 34 -3.89 21.35 -4.48
CA HIS A 34 -3.48 20.76 -3.20
C HIS A 34 -4.00 19.32 -3.07
N SER A 35 -4.53 18.75 -4.16
CA SER A 35 -5.02 17.38 -4.18
C SER A 35 -3.85 16.40 -3.95
N PRO A 36 -4.09 15.31 -3.22
CA PRO A 36 -3.08 14.28 -3.05
C PRO A 36 -2.78 13.62 -4.40
N PRO A 37 -1.53 13.24 -4.65
CA PRO A 37 -1.16 12.56 -5.88
C PRO A 37 -1.90 11.20 -5.99
N PRO A 38 -2.11 10.69 -7.21
CA PRO A 38 -2.69 9.37 -7.41
C PRO A 38 -1.91 8.29 -6.67
N GLN A 39 -2.63 7.35 -6.05
CA GLN A 39 -1.99 6.24 -5.36
C GLN A 39 -1.44 5.24 -6.38
N TYR A 40 -0.12 5.22 -6.56
CA TYR A 40 0.51 4.25 -7.43
C TYR A 40 0.64 2.88 -6.75
N GLN A 41 0.20 1.83 -7.44
CA GLN A 41 0.27 0.46 -6.93
C GLN A 41 1.70 0.05 -6.57
N HIS A 42 2.70 0.43 -7.36
CA HIS A 42 4.11 0.12 -7.08
C HIS A 42 4.67 0.80 -5.81
N VAL A 43 4.02 1.86 -5.30
CA VAL A 43 4.37 2.52 -4.03
C VAL A 43 3.67 1.82 -2.86
N LYS A 44 2.43 1.38 -3.07
CA LYS A 44 1.62 0.67 -2.08
C LYS A 44 2.14 -0.75 -1.85
N ASP A 45 2.47 -1.44 -2.94
CA ASP A 45 2.77 -2.87 -2.94
C ASP A 45 4.28 -3.09 -2.95
N LYS A 46 4.81 -3.64 -1.85
CA LYS A 46 6.23 -3.99 -1.73
C LYS A 46 6.53 -5.33 -2.40
N LEU A 47 6.38 -5.40 -3.73
CA LEU A 47 6.48 -6.65 -4.50
C LEU A 47 7.78 -7.43 -4.23
N LYS A 48 8.93 -6.75 -4.11
CA LYS A 48 10.21 -7.39 -3.80
C LYS A 48 10.23 -8.05 -2.41
N LYS A 49 9.54 -7.47 -1.43
CA LYS A 49 9.40 -8.06 -0.09
C LYS A 49 8.56 -9.34 -0.16
N PHE A 50 7.44 -9.30 -0.90
CA PHE A 50 6.61 -10.50 -1.10
C PHE A 50 7.36 -11.60 -1.83
N GLN A 51 8.13 -11.25 -2.86
CA GLN A 51 8.98 -12.20 -3.57
C GLN A 51 10.00 -12.86 -2.63
N ALA A 52 10.76 -12.08 -1.87
CA ALA A 52 11.77 -12.60 -0.95
C ALA A 52 11.16 -13.54 0.10
N GLU A 53 9.96 -13.24 0.62
CA GLU A 53 9.27 -14.11 1.55
C GLU A 53 8.85 -15.44 0.90
N ARG A 54 8.34 -15.39 -0.33
CA ARG A 54 7.99 -16.60 -1.09
C ARG A 54 9.19 -17.49 -1.34
N GLU A 55 10.32 -16.90 -1.75
CA GLU A 55 11.58 -17.61 -1.96
C GLU A 55 12.08 -18.25 -0.66
N ARG A 56 12.05 -17.51 0.45
CA ARG A 56 12.40 -18.03 1.78
C ARG A 56 11.54 -19.22 2.18
N ILE A 57 10.21 -19.11 2.05
CA ILE A 57 9.28 -20.20 2.38
C ILE A 57 9.55 -21.43 1.49
N SER A 58 9.81 -21.21 0.20
CA SER A 58 10.14 -22.30 -0.73
C SER A 58 11.41 -23.06 -0.29
N LEU A 59 12.45 -22.33 0.12
CA LEU A 59 13.69 -22.94 0.62
C LEU A 59 13.46 -23.74 1.90
N ILE A 60 12.73 -23.16 2.87
CA ILE A 60 12.39 -23.84 4.12
C ILE A 60 11.63 -25.14 3.84
N ASN A 61 10.65 -25.10 2.94
CA ASN A 61 9.87 -26.29 2.59
C ASN A 61 10.72 -27.38 1.94
N ALA A 62 11.62 -27.01 1.02
CA ALA A 62 12.53 -27.96 0.40
C ALA A 62 13.45 -28.63 1.42
N GLU A 63 14.02 -27.86 2.36
CA GLU A 63 14.86 -28.39 3.43
C GLU A 63 14.08 -29.26 4.42
N ASN A 64 12.83 -28.90 4.74
CA ASN A 64 11.97 -29.72 5.60
C ASN A 64 11.68 -31.09 4.96
N VAL A 65 11.38 -31.14 3.67
CA VAL A 65 11.18 -32.40 2.94
C VAL A 65 12.45 -33.24 2.97
N ARG A 66 13.61 -32.62 2.72
CA ARG A 66 14.90 -33.30 2.77
C ARG A 66 15.21 -33.86 4.16
N LEU A 67 14.93 -33.10 5.22
CA LEU A 67 15.12 -33.54 6.60
C LEU A 67 14.22 -34.74 6.91
N LEU A 68 12.95 -34.69 6.53
CA LEU A 68 12.00 -35.79 6.73
C LEU A 68 12.43 -37.07 6.04
N GLN A 69 12.94 -36.98 4.80
CA GLN A 69 13.49 -38.13 4.08
C GLN A 69 14.64 -38.78 4.85
N LYS A 70 15.63 -37.97 5.28
CA LYS A 70 16.77 -38.48 6.07
C LYS A 70 16.35 -39.11 7.40
N LEU A 71 15.41 -38.48 8.10
CA LEU A 71 14.89 -39.02 9.36
C LEU A 71 14.21 -40.37 9.13
N THR A 72 13.44 -40.48 8.04
CA THR A 72 12.77 -41.73 7.67
C THR A 72 13.77 -42.84 7.35
N GLU A 73 14.83 -42.53 6.59
CA GLU A 73 15.93 -43.46 6.32
C GLU A 73 16.60 -43.94 7.62
N ILE A 74 16.90 -43.03 8.55
CA ILE A 74 17.51 -43.37 9.85
C ILE A 74 16.56 -44.26 10.67
N MET A 75 15.26 -43.96 10.69
CA MET A 75 14.26 -44.74 11.41
C MET A 75 14.07 -46.13 10.82
N GLN A 76 14.16 -46.28 9.50
CA GLN A 76 14.08 -47.58 8.81
C GLN A 76 15.35 -48.41 8.96
N ALA A 77 16.52 -47.76 8.91
CA ALA A 77 17.83 -48.40 9.09
C ALA A 77 18.08 -48.69 10.57
N LYS A 78 17.29 -49.60 11.15
CA LYS A 78 17.40 -50.03 12.54
C LYS A 78 18.69 -50.84 12.71
N ARG A 79 19.81 -50.17 12.99
CA ARG A 79 21.14 -50.80 13.15
C ARG A 79 21.24 -51.74 14.37
N MET A 80 20.40 -51.55 15.37
CA MET A 80 20.34 -52.40 16.57
C MET A 80 18.88 -52.75 16.88
N PRO A 81 18.57 -54.01 17.23
CA PRO A 81 17.25 -54.37 17.77
C PRO A 81 17.06 -53.72 19.15
N ASP A 82 15.82 -53.32 19.47
CA ASP A 82 15.50 -52.70 20.77
C ASP A 82 15.65 -53.71 21.93
N LEU A 83 15.59 -55.01 21.63
CA LEU A 83 15.85 -56.07 22.58
C LEU A 83 17.33 -56.43 22.60
N TRP A 84 17.93 -56.31 23.79
CA TRP A 84 19.21 -56.94 24.11
C TRP A 84 18.96 -58.44 24.30
N THR A 85 19.37 -59.26 23.33
CA THR A 85 19.30 -60.73 23.44
C THR A 85 20.39 -61.28 24.35
N GLU A 86 21.48 -60.53 24.54
CA GLU A 86 22.60 -60.90 25.41
C GLU A 86 22.83 -59.81 26.48
N PRO A 87 23.20 -60.18 27.71
CA PRO A 87 23.54 -59.22 28.75
C PRO A 87 24.78 -58.41 28.34
N ARG A 88 24.77 -57.10 28.63
CA ARG A 88 25.89 -56.22 28.27
C ARG A 88 27.19 -56.72 28.91
N PRO A 89 28.31 -56.77 28.18
CA PRO A 89 29.61 -57.10 28.77
C PRO A 89 29.96 -56.07 29.84
N LYS A 90 30.59 -56.54 30.92
CA LYS A 90 31.08 -55.71 32.04
C LYS A 90 32.27 -54.87 31.63
#